data_AF-A0A382UV44-F1
#
_entry.id   AF-A0A382UV44-F1
#
_cell.length_a   1.000
_cell.length_b   1.000
_cell.length_c   1.000
_cell.angle_alpha   90.00
_cell.angle_beta   90.00
_cell.angle_gamma   90.00
#
_symmetry.space_group_name_H-M   'P 1'
#
loop_
_entity.id
_entity.type
_entity.pdbx_description
1 polymer ?
#
loop_
_entity_poly.entity_id
_entity_poly.type
_entity_poly.pdbx_seq_one_letter_code
_entity_poly.pdbx_strand_id
1 'polypeptide(L)'
;TRFGHWLVTDNTVFPDGFNDYMNDVLFSEDISLCESVQQGLRSQSYNNGPIMIDPKHSGISEIGVQHFHALVQKALANDDENI
;
A
#
# COMPACT_ATOMS: atom_id res chain seq x y z
N THR A 1 1.55 -20.93 -6.39
CA THR A 1 0.71 -19.84 -6.92
C THR A 1 0.23 -18.98 -5.76
N ARG A 2 0.51 -17.68 -5.78
CA ARG A 2 -0.04 -16.74 -4.79
C ARG A 2 -1.49 -16.46 -5.19
N PHE A 3 -2.42 -16.57 -4.26
CA PHE A 3 -3.83 -16.28 -4.51
C PHE A 3 -4.16 -14.96 -3.82
N GLY A 4 -4.25 -13.89 -4.60
CA GLY A 4 -4.71 -12.57 -4.13
C GLY A 4 -6.22 -12.46 -4.20
N HIS A 5 -6.81 -11.63 -3.32
CA HIS A 5 -8.19 -11.17 -3.51
C HIS A 5 -8.20 -10.09 -4.59
N TRP A 6 -8.90 -10.36 -5.68
CA TRP A 6 -9.03 -9.47 -6.82
C TRP A 6 -10.38 -8.76 -6.74
N LEU A 7 -10.42 -7.47 -7.06
CA LEU A 7 -11.68 -6.78 -7.35
C LEU A 7 -12.20 -7.23 -8.72
N VAL A 8 -12.66 -8.46 -8.80
CA VAL A 8 -13.33 -9.02 -9.97
C VAL A 8 -14.79 -9.26 -9.65
N THR A 9 -15.62 -8.86 -10.60
CA THR A 9 -17.02 -9.27 -10.62
C THR A 9 -17.12 -10.71 -11.11
N ASP A 10 -18.19 -11.41 -10.74
CA ASP A 10 -18.39 -12.83 -11.03
C ASP A 10 -18.25 -13.20 -12.52
N ASN A 11 -18.45 -12.24 -13.43
CA ASN A 11 -18.38 -12.43 -14.88
C ASN A 11 -17.10 -11.90 -15.53
N THR A 12 -16.06 -11.62 -14.74
CA THR A 12 -14.81 -11.07 -15.28
C THR A 12 -14.04 -12.14 -16.02
N VAL A 13 -13.88 -11.96 -17.33
CA VAL A 13 -13.05 -12.84 -18.18
C VAL A 13 -11.61 -12.39 -18.05
N PHE A 14 -10.74 -13.30 -17.59
CA PHE A 14 -9.31 -13.04 -17.52
C PHE A 14 -8.65 -13.30 -18.88
N PRO A 15 -7.76 -12.40 -19.34
CA PRO A 15 -6.91 -12.66 -20.49
C PRO A 15 -6.00 -13.89 -20.26
N ASP A 16 -5.60 -14.53 -21.35
CA ASP A 16 -4.62 -15.62 -21.29
C ASP A 16 -3.32 -15.14 -20.62
N GLY A 17 -2.76 -15.97 -19.73
CA GLY A 17 -1.53 -15.64 -18.99
C GLY A 17 -1.69 -14.58 -17.90
N PHE A 18 -2.90 -14.10 -17.62
CA PHE A 18 -3.15 -13.11 -16.56
C PHE A 18 -2.57 -13.56 -15.21
N ASN A 19 -2.88 -14.78 -14.78
CA ASN A 19 -2.41 -15.28 -13.48
C ASN A 19 -0.88 -15.39 -13.41
N ASP A 20 -0.23 -15.80 -14.48
CA ASP A 20 1.23 -15.95 -14.52
C ASP A 20 1.89 -14.58 -14.43
N TYR A 21 1.40 -13.61 -15.21
CA TYR A 21 1.88 -12.23 -15.14
C TYR A 21 1.68 -11.60 -13.75
N MET A 22 0.49 -11.78 -13.16
CA MET A 22 0.22 -11.27 -11.81
C MET A 22 1.17 -11.86 -10.78
N ASN A 23 1.38 -13.18 -10.81
CA ASN A 23 2.18 -13.89 -9.80
C ASN A 23 3.68 -13.61 -9.92
N ASP A 24 4.19 -13.68 -11.16
CA ASP A 24 5.62 -13.75 -11.42
C ASP A 24 6.22 -12.37 -11.70
N VAL A 25 5.39 -11.38 -12.09
CA VAL A 25 5.83 -10.01 -12.36
C VAL A 25 5.27 -9.05 -11.32
N LEU A 26 3.99 -8.67 -11.42
CA LEU A 26 3.45 -7.54 -10.64
C LEU A 26 3.53 -7.74 -9.12
N PHE A 27 3.15 -8.92 -8.62
CA PHE A 27 3.24 -9.17 -7.18
C PHE A 27 4.67 -9.26 -6.67
N SER A 28 5.60 -9.73 -7.51
CA SER A 28 7.00 -9.77 -7.12
C SER A 28 7.56 -8.35 -6.94
N GLU A 29 7.14 -7.40 -7.77
CA GLU A 29 7.53 -5.99 -7.67
C GLU A 29 7.03 -5.37 -6.36
N ASP A 30 5.73 -5.46 -6.08
CA ASP A 30 5.11 -4.86 -4.88
C ASP A 30 5.68 -5.44 -3.57
N ILE A 31 5.90 -6.75 -3.52
CA ILE A 31 6.50 -7.41 -2.36
C ILE A 31 7.94 -6.92 -2.15
N SER A 32 8.74 -6.87 -3.21
CA SER A 32 10.13 -6.42 -3.14
C SER A 32 10.23 -4.97 -2.65
N LEU A 33 9.30 -4.11 -3.09
CA LEU A 33 9.20 -2.73 -2.61
C LEU A 33 8.87 -2.67 -1.12
N CYS A 34 7.83 -3.39 -0.66
CA CYS A 34 7.44 -3.41 0.75
C CYS A 34 8.55 -3.96 1.67
N GLU A 35 9.21 -5.03 1.26
CA GLU A 35 10.31 -5.64 2.02
C GLU A 35 11.50 -4.68 2.14
N SER A 36 11.88 -4.04 1.04
CA SER A 36 12.96 -3.04 1.01
C SER A 36 12.64 -1.83 1.90
N VAL A 37 11.42 -1.30 1.82
CA VAL A 37 10.96 -0.21 2.68
C VAL A 37 11.01 -0.63 4.15
N GLN A 38 10.47 -1.79 4.51
CA GLN A 38 10.45 -2.27 5.90
C GLN A 38 11.86 -2.47 6.48
N GLN A 39 12.83 -2.86 5.66
CA GLN A 39 14.24 -2.90 6.05
C GLN A 39 14.83 -1.49 6.20
N GLY A 40 14.58 -0.60 5.25
CA GLY A 40 15.05 0.79 5.26
C GLY A 40 14.53 1.60 6.46
N LEU A 41 13.27 1.38 6.86
CA LEU A 41 12.67 2.01 8.04
C LEU A 41 13.39 1.69 9.36
N ARG A 42 14.15 0.59 9.42
CA ARG A 42 14.97 0.23 10.60
C ARG A 42 16.31 0.96 10.66
N SER A 43 16.69 1.67 9.59
CA SER A 43 17.92 2.45 9.54
C SER A 43 17.88 3.61 10.53
N GLN A 44 18.94 3.77 11.33
CA GLN A 44 19.06 4.88 12.28
C GLN A 44 19.14 6.27 11.59
N SER A 45 19.54 6.30 10.32
CA SER A 45 19.59 7.54 9.54
C SER A 45 18.25 7.91 8.91
N TYR A 46 17.28 7.00 8.91
CA TYR A 46 15.95 7.30 8.40
C TYR A 46 15.14 8.08 9.43
N ASN A 47 14.50 9.18 9.00
CA ASN A 47 13.67 10.01 9.86
C ASN A 47 12.39 10.38 9.12
N ASN A 48 11.36 9.53 9.23
CA ASN A 48 9.97 9.78 8.81
C ASN A 48 9.84 10.62 7.52
N GLY A 49 10.08 9.98 6.38
CA GLY A 49 10.02 10.63 5.07
C GLY A 49 8.69 11.38 4.84
N PRO A 50 8.72 12.53 4.15
CA PRO A 50 7.54 13.34 3.92
C PRO A 50 6.57 12.66 2.93
N ILE A 51 5.27 12.91 3.12
CA ILE A 51 4.23 12.51 2.18
C ILE A 51 4.19 13.53 1.03
N MET A 52 4.32 13.06 -0.21
CA MET A 52 4.45 13.89 -1.40
C MET A 52 3.06 14.19 -1.99
N ILE A 53 2.56 15.40 -1.71
CA ILE A 53 1.24 15.86 -2.15
C ILE A 53 1.40 16.94 -3.21
N ASP A 54 0.79 16.72 -4.36
CA ASP A 54 0.69 17.73 -5.41
C ASP A 54 -0.58 18.60 -5.28
N PRO A 55 -0.56 19.88 -5.70
CA PRO A 55 -1.73 20.75 -5.62
C PRO A 55 -2.92 20.32 -6.48
N LYS A 56 -2.71 19.43 -7.46
CA LYS A 56 -3.76 18.95 -8.37
C LYS A 56 -4.47 17.70 -7.86
N HIS A 57 -4.01 17.11 -6.75
CA HIS A 57 -4.49 15.82 -6.24
C HIS A 57 -4.53 14.76 -7.33
N SER A 58 -3.44 14.67 -8.10
CA SER A 58 -3.34 13.71 -9.21
C SER A 58 -3.24 12.27 -8.71
N GLY A 59 -3.35 11.30 -9.62
CA GLY A 59 -3.26 9.87 -9.28
C GLY A 59 -1.90 9.42 -8.72
N ILE A 60 -0.87 10.27 -8.81
CA ILE A 60 0.46 10.01 -8.23
C ILE A 60 0.66 10.70 -6.87
N SER A 61 -0.34 11.45 -6.41
CA SER A 61 -0.31 12.18 -5.14
C SER A 61 -0.56 11.24 -3.97
N GLU A 62 0.21 11.36 -2.89
CA GLU A 62 0.11 10.46 -1.74
C GLU A 62 -0.99 10.85 -0.73
N ILE A 63 -2.03 11.55 -1.18
CA ILE A 63 -3.18 11.98 -0.36
C ILE A 63 -3.88 10.79 0.28
N GLY A 64 -3.98 9.66 -0.44
CA GLY A 64 -4.59 8.44 0.08
C GLY A 64 -3.83 7.90 1.29
N VAL A 65 -2.50 7.95 1.25
CA VAL A 65 -1.63 7.55 2.36
C VAL A 65 -1.82 8.49 3.55
N GLN A 66 -1.83 9.81 3.32
CA GLN A 66 -2.09 10.79 4.38
C GLN A 66 -3.42 10.52 5.10
N HIS A 67 -4.50 10.32 4.34
CA HIS A 67 -5.82 10.07 4.89
C HIS A 67 -5.87 8.75 5.69
N PHE A 68 -5.24 7.68 5.18
CA PHE A 68 -5.14 6.42 5.91
C PHE A 68 -4.40 6.58 7.24
N HIS A 69 -3.24 7.27 7.26
CA HIS A 69 -2.50 7.54 8.49
C HIS A 69 -3.32 8.36 9.50
N ALA A 70 -4.15 9.31 9.05
CA ALA A 70 -5.05 10.05 9.92
C ALA A 70 -6.12 9.16 10.56
N LEU A 71 -6.67 8.19 9.82
CA LEU A 71 -7.61 7.20 10.37
C LEU A 71 -6.95 6.31 11.43
N VAL A 72 -5.72 5.85 11.18
CA VAL A 72 -4.95 5.05 12.15
C VAL A 72 -4.67 5.85 13.41
N GLN A 73 -4.23 7.10 13.29
CA GLN A 73 -4.00 7.98 14.44
C GLN A 73 -5.28 8.20 15.25
N LYS A 74 -6.41 8.42 14.59
CA LYS A 74 -7.71 8.56 15.24
C LYS A 74 -8.10 7.29 15.99
N ALA A 75 -7.88 6.11 15.40
CA ALA A 75 -8.19 4.84 16.05
C ALA A 75 -7.35 4.65 17.31
N LEU A 76 -6.03 4.92 17.23
CA LEU A 76 -5.12 4.80 18.37
C LEU A 76 -5.41 5.82 19.48
N ALA A 77 -5.76 7.06 19.12
CA ALA A 77 -6.09 8.09 20.12
C ALA A 77 -7.40 7.81 20.87
N ASN A 78 -8.36 7.12 20.26
CA ASN A 78 -9.62 6.76 20.89
C ASN A 78 -9.46 5.65 21.95
N ASP A 79 -8.36 4.88 21.92
CA ASP A 79 -8.07 3.87 22.94
C ASP A 79 -7.55 4.48 24.25
N ASP A 80 -7.04 5.73 24.20
CA ASP A 80 -6.50 6.45 25.37
C ASP A 80 -7.59 7.10 26.26
N GLU A 81 -8.84 7.23 25.79
CA GLU A 81 -9.96 7.81 26.59
C GLU A 81 -10.64 6.80 27.55
N ASN A 82 -10.17 5.55 27.63
CA ASN A 82 -10.73 4.49 28.48
C ASN A 82 -9.81 4.05 29.64
N ILE A 83 -8.82 4.87 30.02
CA ILE A 83 -7.92 4.67 31.17
C ILE A 83 -8.05 5.83 32.17
#